data_AF-A0AA43LJ60-F1
#
_entry.id   AF-A0AA43LJ60-F1
#
_cell.length_a   1.000
_cell.length_b   1.000
_cell.length_c   1.000
_cell.angle_alpha   90.00
_cell.angle_beta   90.00
_cell.angle_gamma   90.00
#
_symmetry.space_group_name_H-M   'P 1'
#
loop_
_entity.id
_entity.type
_entity.pdbx_description
1 polymer ?
#
loop_
_entity_poly.entity_id
_entity_poly.type
_entity_poly.pdbx_seq_one_letter_code
_entity_poly.pdbx_strand_id
1 'polypeptide(L)' 'MKREYIIRIVAGTMVLAGISLAYFVSIGWLLLPAFVGVNLIQSSFTGFCPLEMLLDKLNIK' A
#
# COMPACT_ATOMS: atom_id res chain seq x y z
N MET A 1 -7.48 -17.11 -1.82
CA MET A 1 -6.20 -16.35 -1.77
C MET A 1 -6.16 -15.68 -0.41
N LYS A 2 -5.14 -15.86 0.43
CA LYS A 2 -5.12 -15.20 1.74
C LYS A 2 -5.06 -13.67 1.56
N ARG A 3 -5.89 -12.89 2.26
CA ARG A 3 -6.00 -11.42 2.14
C ARG A 3 -4.65 -10.69 2.18
N GLU A 4 -3.76 -11.16 3.03
CA GLU A 4 -2.37 -10.71 3.18
C GLU A 4 -1.57 -10.72 1.86
N TYR A 5 -1.86 -11.64 0.93
CA TYR A 5 -1.21 -11.70 -0.38
C TYR A 5 -1.69 -10.60 -1.33
N ILE A 6 -3.00 -10.31 -1.30
CA ILE A 6 -3.60 -9.20 -2.08
C ILE A 6 -3.06 -7.88 -1.55
N ILE A 7 -3.01 -7.72 -0.22
CA ILE A 7 -2.46 -6.53 0.44
C ILE A 7 -1.00 -6.31 0.01
N ARG A 8 -0.18 -7.36 0.02
CA ARG A 8 1.23 -7.28 -0.42
C ARG A 8 1.38 -6.89 -1.88
N ILE A 9 0.58 -7.46 -2.79
CA ILE A 9 0.63 -7.13 -4.22
C ILE A 9 0.16 -5.69 -4.46
N VAL A 10 -0.94 -5.27 -3.86
CA VAL A 10 -1.48 -3.91 -4.03
C VAL A 10 -0.52 -2.88 -3.44
N ALA A 11 0.01 -3.12 -2.24
CA ALA A 11 1.00 -2.23 -1.65
C ALA A 11 2.28 -2.13 -2.50
N GLY A 12 2.79 -3.27 -2.98
CA GLY A 12 3.98 -3.32 -3.83
C GLY A 12 3.80 -2.59 -5.16
N THR A 13 2.65 -2.78 -5.82
CA THR A 13 2.33 -2.07 -7.08
C THR A 13 2.19 -0.56 -6.88
N MET A 14 1.57 -0.13 -5.77
CA MET A 14 1.40 1.27 -5.43
C MET A 14 2.75 1.95 -5.10
N VAL A 15 3.67 1.23 -4.46
CA VAL A 15 5.04 1.71 -4.23
C VAL A 15 5.82 1.83 -5.53
N LEU A 16 5.79 0.80 -6.40
CA LEU A 16 6.45 0.84 -7.71
C LEU A 16 5.91 1.97 -8.58
N ALA A 17 4.59 2.16 -8.62
CA ALA A 17 3.96 3.27 -9.33
C ALA A 17 4.42 4.63 -8.79
N GLY A 18 4.50 4.79 -7.46
CA GLY A 18 5.01 6.00 -6.83
C GLY A 18 6.47 6.31 -7.17
N ILE A 19 7.33 5.28 -7.20
CA ILE A 19 8.73 5.41 -7.61
C ILE A 19 8.85 5.78 -9.09
N SER A 20 8.06 5.13 -9.97
CA SER A 20 8.04 5.48 -11.39
C SER A 20 7.61 6.93 -11.60
N LEU A 21 6.56 7.40 -10.93
CA LEU A 21 6.15 8.81 -11.01
C LEU A 21 7.21 9.76 -10.44
N ALA A 22 7.93 9.35 -9.40
CA ALA A 22 9.04 10.14 -8.87
C ALA A 22 10.17 10.33 -9.89
N TYR A 23 10.44 9.31 -10.70
CA TYR A 23 11.43 9.37 -11.75
C TYR A 23 10.96 10.18 -12.98
N PHE A 24 9.72 9.99 -13.43
CA PHE A 24 9.21 10.60 -14.66
C PHE A 24 8.65 12.02 -14.50
N VAL A 25 8.15 12.39 -13.31
CA VAL A 25 7.47 13.67 -13.08
C VAL A 25 8.29 14.57 -12.16
N SER A 26 8.52 14.14 -10.92
CA SER A 26 9.27 14.91 -9.93
C SER A 26 9.53 14.09 -8.67
N ILE A 27 10.70 14.28 -8.06
CA ILE A 27 11.14 13.60 -6.83
C ILE A 27 10.12 13.70 -5.68
N GLY A 28 9.27 14.73 -5.68
CA GLY A 28 8.21 14.94 -4.69
C GLY A 28 7.20 13.79 -4.62
N TRP A 29 7.07 12.98 -5.67
CA TRP A 29 6.19 11.80 -5.66
C TRP A 29 6.69 10.66 -4.76
N LEU A 30 7.92 10.72 -4.22
CA LEU A 30 8.40 9.81 -3.16
C LEU A 30 7.58 9.89 -1.87
N LEU A 31 6.85 10.99 -1.64
CA LEU A 31 5.90 11.08 -0.52
C LEU A 31 4.81 10.01 -0.59
N LEU A 32 4.41 9.59 -1.78
CA LEU A 32 3.36 8.60 -2.00
C LEU A 32 3.79 7.17 -1.56
N PRO A 33 4.92 6.60 -2.04
CA PRO A 33 5.44 5.33 -1.54
C PRO A 33 5.90 5.44 -0.07
N ALA A 34 6.38 6.60 0.39
CA ALA A 34 6.70 6.80 1.80
C ALA A 34 5.46 6.71 2.70
N PHE A 35 4.36 7.37 2.31
CA PHE A 35 3.08 7.27 3.02
C PHE A 35 2.56 5.84 3.04
N VAL A 36 2.56 5.15 1.90
CA VAL A 36 2.14 3.73 1.81
C VAL A 36 3.01 2.85 2.70
N GLY A 37 4.33 3.06 2.71
CA GLY A 37 5.28 2.33 3.54
C GLY A 37 5.05 2.53 5.04
N VAL A 38 4.83 3.77 5.48
CA VAL A 38 4.51 4.08 6.90
C VAL A 38 3.21 3.39 7.32
N ASN A 39 2.17 3.42 6.48
CA ASN A 39 0.91 2.73 6.77
C ASN A 39 1.07 1.20 6.81
N LEU A 40 1.93 0.62 5.97
CA LEU A 40 2.24 -0.82 6.02
C LEU A 40 2.98 -1.22 7.29
N ILE A 41 3.96 -0.40 7.70
CA ILE A 41 4.72 -0.61 8.94
C ILE A 41 3.75 -0.51 10.12
N GLN A 42 2.94 0.56 10.19
CA GLN A 42 1.94 0.72 11.24
C GLN A 42 0.97 -0.47 11.29
N SER A 43 0.49 -0.93 10.13
CA SER A 43 -0.38 -2.11 10.03
C SER A 43 0.28 -3.39 10.53
N SER A 44 1.59 -3.57 10.33
CA SER A 44 2.32 -4.75 10.80
C SER A 44 2.41 -4.80 12.33
N PHE A 45 2.41 -3.64 13.00
CA PHE A 45 2.45 -3.55 14.46
C PHE A 45 1.07 -3.47 15.12
N THR A 46 0.09 -2.81 14.49
CA THR A 46 -1.23 -2.53 15.06
C THR A 46 -2.33 -3.43 14.54
N GLY A 47 -2.09 -4.21 13.47
CA GLY A 47 -3.12 -4.97 12.77
C GLY A 47 -4.16 -4.10 12.05
N PHE A 48 -4.00 -2.77 12.07
CA PHE A 48 -4.95 -1.82 11.49
C PHE A 48 -4.50 -1.47 10.06
N CYS A 49 -4.88 -2.29 9.08
CA CYS A 49 -4.63 -1.98 7.67
C CYS A 49 -5.87 -1.32 7.06
N PRO A 50 -5.82 -0.05 6.60
CA PRO A 50 -6.94 0.54 5.86
C PRO A 50 -7.28 -0.24 4.58
N LEU A 51 -6.29 -0.95 4.02
CA LEU A 51 -6.49 -1.82 2.87
C LEU A 51 -7.24 -3.11 3.24
N GLU A 52 -7.07 -3.61 4.46
CA GLU A 52 -7.85 -4.75 4.97
C GLU A 52 -9.29 -4.33 5.26
N MET A 53 -9.52 -3.14 5.81
CA MET A 53 -10.88 -2.57 5.93
C MET A 53 -11.56 -2.37 4.56
N LEU A 54 -10.80 -1.99 3.53
CA LEU A 54 -11.32 -1.87 2.17
C LEU A 54 -11.69 -3.24 1.59
N LEU A 55 -10.85 -4.25 1.82
CA LEU A 55 -11.10 -5.63 1.39
C LEU A 55 -12.30 -6.26 2.13
N ASP A 56 -12.45 -5.95 3.42
CA ASP A 56 -13.58 -6.37 4.26
C ASP A 56 -14.89 -5.71 3.79
N LYS A 57 -14.86 -4.40 3.46
CA LYS A 57 -15.97 -3.69 2.82
C LYS A 57 -16.34 -4.24 1.44
N LEU A 58 -15.36 -4.73 0.69
CA LEU A 58 -15.58 -5.36 -0.63
C LEU A 58 -16.01 -6.84 -0.52
N ASN A 59 -16.17 -7.37 0.70
CA ASN A 59 -16.59 -8.75 0.96
C ASN A 59 -15.70 -9.83 0.32
N ILE A 60 -14.42 -9.49 0.05
CA ILE A 60 -13.46 -10.43 -0.53
C ILE A 60 -12.85 -11.24 0.62
N LYS A 61 -13.29 -12.51 0.75
CA LYS A 61 -12.82 -13.45 1.77
C LYS A 61 -11.39 -13.95 1.53
#